data_AF-A0A3A0GAF0-F1
#
_entry.id   AF-A0A3A0GAF0-F1
#
_cell.length_a   1.000
_cell.length_b   1.000
_cell.length_c   1.000
_cell.angle_alpha   90.00
_cell.angle_beta   90.00
_cell.angle_gamma   90.00
#
_symmetry.space_group_name_H-M   'P 1'
#
loop_
_entity.id
_entity.type
_entity.pdbx_description
1 polymer ?
#
loop_
_entity_poly.entity_id
_entity_poly.type
_entity_poly.pdbx_seq_one_letter_code
_entity_poly.pdbx_strand_id
1 'polypeptide(L)'
;MGIVSKGHRRRAATPAAALAAGLALAAMLGGPLTARGQPTGPTGPDAGAAVARIIAAFDAIGQRAADGAWQQADAAYNDAVAALDAERPGLVAALGEPASAALAESEQRLPDLEAALTAEDVVRLNVAVAAIQARLGALVPDVTLTAVPGSVVDRVAGWRDAAAAAVAQGRAGQWIEMRNAMIEVNDDIARQAGAVVRAAGPGAQGAMDRVRIFGQRLFIAALDQSAADTDAAAALYAEAVDAVLTALGALPAATPTPAGAQARFRVFEVRGAVGEIVAVPIIGQAIPQIGLGSLDLRVRWSPTALRLADVAWDAAEGRVLRDDVAGVAALVLPQAPTGPAGNPILATLQFEVRSATVDARQYLPREEVAVLEAAATDARRHVRLADLPKVAKALSGAYAMLAAGRSRPDSLYARLDRAGLAAPLADRLLAVLDLAITPAETDRVVVGLDGLDDLWASTRAAYLATLTATVDVPVSVDVVGATDTLGAPLALLAPVDGGVAVTGAAPAAGGRAGSPAPPTVPPEVATAAAGATVPAVVITGTFPAAGGGVRGSAPAAAASRFPTSVVVVLAAAFVAGIAAVAWAARQAGPPEG
;
A
#
# COMPACT_ATOMS: atom_id res chain seq x y z
N MET A 1 17.39 -54.81 22.98
CA MET A 1 17.01 -54.86 21.55
C MET A 1 18.00 -53.96 20.82
N GLY A 2 18.99 -54.55 20.17
CA GLY A 2 20.22 -53.86 19.75
C GLY A 2 20.17 -53.35 18.32
N ILE A 3 20.82 -52.23 18.07
CA ILE A 3 21.22 -51.80 16.73
C ILE A 3 22.74 -51.69 16.73
N VAL A 4 23.38 -52.63 16.04
CA VAL A 4 24.81 -52.68 15.79
C VAL A 4 25.06 -52.26 14.34
N SER A 5 26.02 -51.36 14.20
CA SER A 5 26.64 -50.83 12.98
C SER A 5 27.20 -51.90 12.02
N LYS A 6 27.11 -51.64 10.71
CA LYS A 6 28.02 -52.03 9.60
C LYS A 6 27.44 -51.46 8.27
N GLY A 7 28.18 -50.91 7.32
CA GLY A 7 29.62 -50.78 7.15
C GLY A 7 29.98 -49.93 5.92
N HIS A 8 31.22 -49.44 5.90
CA HIS A 8 31.90 -48.92 4.72
C HIS A 8 32.81 -50.01 4.13
N ARG A 9 32.90 -50.09 2.79
CA ARG A 9 34.13 -49.94 1.96
C ARG A 9 34.11 -50.75 0.64
N ARG A 10 34.36 -50.00 -0.44
CA ARG A 10 35.33 -50.18 -1.54
C ARG A 10 35.27 -51.37 -2.52
N ARG A 11 35.09 -50.99 -3.80
CA ARG A 11 35.91 -51.22 -5.03
C ARG A 11 36.66 -52.55 -5.21
N ALA A 12 36.40 -53.18 -6.37
CA ALA A 12 37.33 -53.73 -7.40
C ALA A 12 36.52 -54.79 -8.20
N ALA A 13 36.71 -55.14 -9.47
CA ALA A 13 37.52 -54.69 -10.61
C ALA A 13 36.88 -55.36 -11.87
N THR A 14 37.24 -54.85 -13.04
CA THR A 14 36.94 -55.33 -14.41
C THR A 14 37.34 -56.80 -14.64
N PRO A 15 36.83 -57.45 -15.71
CA PRO A 15 37.64 -57.47 -16.94
C PRO A 15 36.84 -57.33 -18.26
N ALA A 16 37.60 -56.90 -19.27
CA ALA A 16 37.24 -56.72 -20.67
C ALA A 16 36.96 -58.05 -21.40
N ALA A 17 36.14 -57.99 -22.47
CA ALA A 17 36.55 -58.32 -23.86
C ALA A 17 35.35 -58.60 -24.79
N ALA A 18 35.56 -58.21 -26.06
CA ALA A 18 34.90 -58.66 -27.31
C ALA A 18 33.47 -58.12 -27.55
N LEU A 19 33.15 -57.40 -28.63
CA LEU A 19 33.35 -57.78 -30.03
C LEU A 19 33.03 -56.57 -30.92
N ALA A 20 33.94 -56.30 -31.87
CA ALA A 20 33.75 -55.42 -33.00
C ALA A 20 33.24 -56.23 -34.19
N ALA A 21 32.24 -55.73 -34.92
CA ALA A 21 32.04 -55.97 -36.35
C ALA A 21 30.82 -55.20 -36.87
N GLY A 22 30.98 -54.50 -38.00
CA GLY A 22 29.85 -54.26 -38.92
C GLY A 22 29.53 -52.83 -39.32
N LEU A 23 30.52 -52.06 -39.78
CA LEU A 23 30.29 -50.80 -40.50
C LEU A 23 31.00 -50.87 -41.86
N ALA A 24 30.27 -51.30 -42.90
CA ALA A 24 30.51 -51.01 -44.32
C ALA A 24 29.66 -51.95 -45.22
N LEU A 25 28.46 -51.54 -45.63
CA LEU A 25 27.90 -51.86 -46.96
C LEU A 25 26.56 -51.12 -47.20
N ALA A 26 26.59 -49.90 -47.73
CA ALA A 26 25.42 -49.30 -48.42
C ALA A 26 25.81 -48.01 -49.16
N ALA A 27 26.79 -48.09 -50.06
CA ALA A 27 27.01 -47.08 -51.09
C ALA A 27 27.18 -47.82 -52.42
N MET A 28 26.05 -48.05 -53.10
CA MET A 28 25.88 -48.25 -54.54
C MET A 28 24.57 -49.02 -54.77
N LEU A 29 23.50 -48.30 -55.08
CA LEU A 29 22.44 -48.69 -56.00
C LEU A 29 21.51 -47.48 -56.16
N GLY A 30 21.84 -46.64 -57.13
CA GLY A 30 20.99 -45.55 -57.59
C GLY A 30 19.86 -46.09 -58.47
N GLY A 31 18.63 -45.68 -58.16
CA GLY A 31 17.45 -45.83 -59.00
C GLY A 31 16.34 -44.89 -58.49
N PRO A 32 15.64 -44.15 -59.36
CA PRO A 32 14.66 -43.15 -58.94
C PRO A 32 13.38 -43.85 -58.47
N LEU A 33 13.14 -43.85 -57.16
CA LEU A 33 11.88 -44.30 -56.60
C LEU A 33 10.90 -43.13 -56.51
N THR A 34 9.82 -43.29 -57.26
CA THR A 34 8.60 -42.49 -57.26
C THR A 34 8.10 -42.22 -55.84
N ALA A 35 7.80 -40.95 -55.56
CA ALA A 35 7.21 -40.47 -54.32
C ALA A 35 5.86 -41.16 -54.06
N ARG A 36 5.87 -42.22 -53.26
CA ARG A 36 4.68 -42.74 -52.58
C ARG A 36 4.36 -41.77 -51.44
N GLY A 37 3.19 -41.16 -51.49
CA GLY A 37 2.67 -40.32 -50.41
C GLY A 37 2.75 -41.06 -49.08
N GLN A 38 3.53 -40.51 -48.14
CA GLN A 38 3.52 -40.93 -46.75
C GLN A 38 2.10 -40.73 -46.21
N PRO A 39 1.46 -41.75 -45.61
CA PRO A 39 0.22 -41.53 -44.90
C PRO A 39 0.47 -40.47 -43.83
N THR A 40 -0.34 -39.41 -43.82
CA THR A 40 -0.38 -38.44 -42.74
C THR A 40 -0.69 -39.20 -41.46
N GLY A 41 0.35 -39.51 -40.69
CA GLY A 41 0.23 -40.07 -39.35
C GLY A 41 -0.63 -39.16 -38.48
N PRO A 42 -1.14 -39.67 -37.33
CA PRO A 42 -1.94 -38.87 -36.42
C PRO A 42 -1.23 -37.54 -36.17
N THR A 43 -1.92 -36.42 -36.47
CA THR A 43 -1.44 -35.08 -36.17
C THR A 43 -0.96 -35.08 -34.74
N GLY A 44 0.33 -34.83 -34.53
CA GLY A 44 0.92 -34.79 -33.19
C GLY A 44 0.14 -33.83 -32.28
N PRO A 45 0.20 -34.04 -30.96
CA PRO A 45 -0.45 -33.14 -30.01
C PRO A 45 -0.05 -31.69 -30.30
N ASP A 46 -1.04 -30.81 -30.37
CA ASP A 46 -0.86 -29.36 -30.57
C ASP A 46 -0.03 -28.80 -29.41
N ALA A 47 1.27 -28.61 -29.66
CA ALA A 47 2.24 -28.14 -28.68
C ALA A 47 1.85 -26.76 -28.11
N GLY A 48 1.19 -25.91 -28.91
CA GLY A 48 0.66 -24.63 -28.47
C GLY A 48 -0.43 -24.79 -27.42
N ALA A 49 -1.41 -25.64 -27.72
CA ALA A 49 -2.49 -25.94 -26.79
C ALA A 49 -1.97 -26.61 -25.49
N ALA A 50 -0.95 -27.46 -25.60
CA ALA A 50 -0.30 -28.09 -24.44
C ALA A 50 0.40 -27.07 -23.54
N VAL A 51 1.23 -26.17 -24.11
CA VAL A 51 1.88 -25.09 -23.34
C VAL A 51 0.83 -24.17 -22.70
N ALA A 52 -0.23 -23.80 -23.42
CA ALA A 52 -1.30 -22.95 -22.90
C ALA A 52 -2.02 -23.58 -21.70
N ARG A 53 -2.28 -24.91 -21.72
CA ARG A 53 -2.87 -25.63 -20.59
C ARG A 53 -1.97 -25.59 -19.35
N ILE A 54 -0.66 -25.78 -19.52
CA ILE A 54 0.30 -25.72 -18.40
C ILE A 54 0.34 -24.29 -17.83
N ILE A 55 0.47 -23.26 -18.68
CA ILE A 55 0.50 -21.86 -18.25
C ILE A 55 -0.77 -21.48 -17.47
N ALA A 56 -1.94 -21.90 -17.95
CA ALA A 56 -3.22 -21.67 -17.29
C ALA A 56 -3.31 -22.31 -15.91
N ALA A 57 -2.73 -23.51 -15.74
CA ALA A 57 -2.68 -24.18 -14.44
C ALA A 57 -1.78 -23.42 -13.44
N PHE A 58 -0.64 -22.88 -13.90
CA PHE A 58 0.21 -22.02 -13.06
C PHE A 58 -0.44 -20.67 -12.72
N ASP A 59 -1.19 -20.06 -13.64
CA ASP A 59 -1.97 -18.83 -13.37
C ASP A 59 -2.96 -19.02 -12.22
N ALA A 60 -3.62 -20.19 -12.17
CA ALA A 60 -4.58 -20.51 -11.13
C ALA A 60 -3.95 -20.45 -9.72
N ILE A 61 -2.68 -20.82 -9.57
CA ILE A 61 -1.96 -20.75 -8.28
C ILE A 61 -1.89 -19.29 -7.81
N GLY A 62 -1.41 -18.40 -8.70
CA GLY A 62 -1.27 -16.96 -8.41
C GLY A 62 -2.60 -16.31 -8.07
N GLN A 63 -3.66 -16.67 -8.81
CA GLN A 63 -5.00 -16.14 -8.56
C GLN A 63 -5.54 -16.57 -7.18
N ARG A 64 -5.46 -17.86 -6.83
CA ARG A 64 -5.95 -18.36 -5.53
C ARG A 64 -5.14 -17.79 -4.35
N ALA A 65 -3.84 -17.61 -4.53
CA ALA A 65 -2.99 -16.99 -3.52
C ALA A 65 -3.32 -15.50 -3.32
N ALA A 66 -3.56 -14.76 -4.40
CA ALA A 66 -3.98 -13.35 -4.35
C ALA A 66 -5.33 -13.17 -3.64
N ASP A 67 -6.23 -14.16 -3.75
CA ASP A 67 -7.50 -14.20 -3.03
C ASP A 67 -7.36 -14.59 -1.54
N GLY A 68 -6.13 -14.88 -1.06
CA GLY A 68 -5.86 -15.39 0.29
C GLY A 68 -6.31 -16.83 0.51
N ALA A 69 -6.67 -17.56 -0.55
CA ALA A 69 -7.17 -18.92 -0.50
C ALA A 69 -6.01 -19.94 -0.59
N TRP A 70 -5.09 -19.90 0.38
CA TRP A 70 -3.82 -20.67 0.34
C TRP A 70 -3.99 -22.18 0.17
N GLN A 71 -5.01 -22.78 0.78
CA GLN A 71 -5.31 -24.21 0.57
C GLN A 71 -5.74 -24.52 -0.88
N GLN A 72 -6.44 -23.58 -1.53
CA GLN A 72 -6.82 -23.72 -2.94
C GLN A 72 -5.62 -23.45 -3.86
N ALA A 73 -4.71 -22.57 -3.46
CA ALA A 73 -3.46 -22.33 -4.16
C ALA A 73 -2.55 -23.57 -4.13
N ASP A 74 -2.48 -24.25 -2.98
CA ASP A 74 -1.76 -25.51 -2.82
C ASP A 74 -2.38 -26.65 -3.66
N ALA A 75 -3.71 -26.74 -3.70
CA ALA A 75 -4.39 -27.65 -4.62
C ALA A 75 -4.08 -27.33 -6.10
N ALA A 76 -4.14 -26.06 -6.49
CA ALA A 76 -3.81 -25.60 -7.84
C ALA A 76 -2.34 -25.86 -8.21
N TYR A 77 -1.42 -25.84 -7.24
CA TYR A 77 -0.03 -26.22 -7.45
C TYR A 77 0.11 -27.68 -7.86
N ASN A 78 -0.58 -28.58 -7.17
CA ASN A 78 -0.61 -29.99 -7.53
C ASN A 78 -1.21 -30.20 -8.94
N ASP A 79 -2.27 -29.46 -9.29
CA ASP A 79 -2.86 -29.50 -10.63
C ASP A 79 -1.88 -29.00 -11.71
N ALA A 80 -1.08 -27.96 -11.42
CA ALA A 80 -0.08 -27.43 -12.34
C ALA A 80 1.08 -28.40 -12.57
N VAL A 81 1.57 -29.06 -11.52
CA VAL A 81 2.60 -30.11 -11.64
C VAL A 81 2.05 -31.30 -12.43
N ALA A 82 0.82 -31.72 -12.15
CA ALA A 82 0.16 -32.79 -12.90
C ALA A 82 0.01 -32.44 -14.40
N ALA A 83 -0.37 -31.19 -14.72
CA ALA A 83 -0.44 -30.71 -16.10
C ALA A 83 0.93 -30.70 -16.79
N LEU A 84 1.98 -30.25 -16.10
CA LEU A 84 3.36 -30.26 -16.60
C LEU A 84 3.80 -31.68 -16.99
N ASP A 85 3.54 -32.66 -16.12
CA ASP A 85 3.93 -34.05 -16.34
C ASP A 85 3.08 -34.75 -17.41
N ALA A 86 1.78 -34.45 -17.46
CA ALA A 86 0.88 -35.01 -18.47
C ALA A 86 1.25 -34.56 -19.89
N GLU A 87 1.61 -33.29 -20.07
CA GLU A 87 1.89 -32.71 -21.38
C GLU A 87 3.37 -32.89 -21.82
N ARG A 88 4.29 -33.17 -20.88
CA ARG A 88 5.73 -33.34 -21.15
C ARG A 88 6.05 -34.29 -22.30
N PRO A 89 5.51 -35.54 -22.38
CA PRO A 89 5.86 -36.45 -23.47
C PRO A 89 5.46 -35.88 -24.84
N GLY A 90 4.30 -35.22 -24.91
CA GLY A 90 3.81 -34.59 -26.13
C GLY A 90 4.67 -33.41 -26.56
N LEU A 91 5.03 -32.54 -25.62
CA LEU A 91 5.90 -31.39 -25.89
C LEU A 91 7.31 -31.80 -26.33
N VAL A 92 7.92 -32.79 -25.65
CA VAL A 92 9.25 -33.30 -26.02
C VAL A 92 9.21 -34.00 -27.38
N ALA A 93 8.16 -34.76 -27.68
CA ALA A 93 8.00 -35.38 -29.00
C ALA A 93 7.79 -34.34 -30.12
N ALA A 94 7.07 -33.26 -29.85
CA ALA A 94 6.75 -32.23 -30.84
C ALA A 94 7.89 -31.23 -31.06
N LEU A 95 8.57 -30.81 -29.99
CA LEU A 95 9.52 -29.68 -30.00
C LEU A 95 10.96 -30.09 -29.67
N GLY A 96 11.21 -31.33 -29.25
CA GLY A 96 12.54 -31.88 -29.03
C GLY A 96 13.31 -31.28 -27.84
N GLU A 97 14.58 -30.99 -28.06
CA GLU A 97 15.53 -30.50 -27.05
C GLU A 97 15.12 -29.15 -26.42
N PRO A 98 14.62 -28.14 -27.17
CA PRO A 98 14.09 -26.90 -26.59
C PRO A 98 13.02 -27.14 -25.51
N ALA A 99 12.01 -27.97 -25.79
CA ALA A 99 10.98 -28.32 -24.81
C ALA A 99 11.56 -29.04 -23.60
N SER A 100 12.49 -29.95 -23.83
CA SER A 100 13.15 -30.67 -22.75
C SER A 100 13.91 -29.72 -21.81
N ALA A 101 14.63 -28.73 -22.37
CA ALA A 101 15.35 -27.72 -21.60
C ALA A 101 14.43 -26.79 -20.82
N ALA A 102 13.37 -26.27 -21.45
CA ALA A 102 12.43 -25.38 -20.78
C ALA A 102 11.63 -26.08 -19.67
N LEU A 103 11.23 -27.33 -19.87
CA LEU A 103 10.56 -28.14 -18.86
C LEU A 103 11.49 -28.41 -17.67
N ALA A 104 12.76 -28.79 -17.93
CA ALA A 104 13.75 -29.01 -16.88
C ALA A 104 14.04 -27.73 -16.06
N GLU A 105 14.11 -26.57 -16.70
CA GLU A 105 14.28 -25.29 -16.00
C GLU A 105 13.02 -24.90 -15.20
N SER A 106 11.83 -25.21 -15.72
CA SER A 106 10.57 -24.99 -14.99
C SER A 106 10.51 -25.86 -13.73
N GLU A 107 10.93 -27.13 -13.82
CA GLU A 107 11.02 -28.03 -12.67
C GLU A 107 11.99 -27.54 -11.60
N GLN A 108 13.11 -26.95 -11.99
CA GLN A 108 14.08 -26.36 -11.05
C GLN A 108 13.49 -25.20 -10.23
N ARG A 109 12.38 -24.58 -10.69
CA ARG A 109 11.68 -23.49 -10.00
C ARG A 109 10.54 -23.95 -9.10
N LEU A 110 10.09 -25.21 -9.21
CA LEU A 110 9.01 -25.74 -8.35
C LEU A 110 9.33 -25.65 -6.85
N PRO A 111 10.58 -25.90 -6.38
CA PRO A 111 10.92 -25.74 -4.96
C PRO A 111 10.80 -24.29 -4.46
N ASP A 112 11.10 -23.29 -5.31
CA ASP A 112 10.95 -21.88 -4.96
C ASP A 112 9.46 -21.51 -4.80
N LEU A 113 8.61 -22.06 -5.67
CA LEU A 113 7.16 -21.89 -5.64
C LEU A 113 6.54 -22.56 -4.40
N GLU A 114 6.94 -23.79 -4.08
CA GLU A 114 6.51 -24.53 -2.88
C GLU A 114 6.93 -23.81 -1.59
N ALA A 115 8.15 -23.28 -1.55
CA ALA A 115 8.63 -22.47 -0.44
C ALA A 115 7.80 -21.17 -0.27
N ALA A 116 7.40 -20.53 -1.38
CA ALA A 116 6.55 -19.35 -1.36
C ALA A 116 5.11 -19.65 -0.89
N LEU A 117 4.53 -20.78 -1.34
CA LEU A 117 3.23 -21.28 -0.86
C LEU A 117 3.25 -21.54 0.64
N THR A 118 4.28 -22.24 1.13
CA THR A 118 4.43 -22.56 2.56
C THR A 118 4.61 -21.30 3.41
N ALA A 119 5.25 -20.27 2.86
CA ALA A 119 5.46 -18.99 3.53
C ALA A 119 4.28 -18.02 3.41
N GLU A 120 3.23 -18.39 2.67
CA GLU A 120 2.11 -17.50 2.32
C GLU A 120 2.57 -16.15 1.72
N ASP A 121 3.65 -16.19 0.91
CA ASP A 121 4.27 -15.02 0.30
C ASP A 121 3.83 -14.87 -1.16
N VAL A 122 2.76 -14.10 -1.36
CA VAL A 122 2.13 -13.91 -2.70
C VAL A 122 3.08 -13.24 -3.70
N VAL A 123 4.02 -12.40 -3.23
CA VAL A 123 4.96 -11.71 -4.11
C VAL A 123 5.98 -12.70 -4.63
N ARG A 124 6.60 -13.47 -3.73
CA ARG A 124 7.59 -14.49 -4.12
C ARG A 124 6.96 -15.58 -4.98
N LEU A 125 5.72 -15.95 -4.69
CA LEU A 125 4.93 -16.89 -5.47
C LEU A 125 4.74 -16.40 -6.92
N ASN A 126 4.25 -15.17 -7.10
CA ASN A 126 4.00 -14.62 -8.43
C ASN A 126 5.30 -14.48 -9.25
N VAL A 127 6.43 -14.18 -8.62
CA VAL A 127 7.75 -14.17 -9.29
C VAL A 127 8.11 -15.55 -9.81
N ALA A 128 7.91 -16.60 -9.01
CA ALA A 128 8.21 -17.97 -9.43
C ALA A 128 7.27 -18.45 -10.54
N VAL A 129 5.96 -18.16 -10.45
CA VAL A 129 4.97 -18.45 -11.50
C VAL A 129 5.36 -17.78 -12.82
N ALA A 130 5.63 -16.47 -12.80
CA ALA A 130 6.00 -15.71 -14.00
C ALA A 130 7.28 -16.25 -14.67
N ALA A 131 8.27 -16.67 -13.88
CA ALA A 131 9.50 -17.25 -14.41
C ALA A 131 9.25 -18.58 -15.15
N ILE A 132 8.41 -19.46 -14.59
CA ILE A 132 8.01 -20.71 -15.24
C ILE A 132 7.24 -20.42 -16.53
N GLN A 133 6.26 -19.53 -16.48
CA GLN A 133 5.43 -19.17 -17.63
C GLN A 133 6.25 -18.55 -18.77
N ALA A 134 7.17 -17.64 -18.46
CA ALA A 134 8.05 -17.04 -19.46
C ALA A 134 8.90 -18.11 -20.17
N ARG A 135 9.38 -19.11 -19.42
CA ARG A 135 10.22 -20.17 -19.98
C ARG A 135 9.43 -21.13 -20.88
N LEU A 136 8.21 -21.48 -20.47
CA LEU A 136 7.30 -22.31 -21.27
C LEU A 136 6.76 -21.56 -22.49
N GLY A 137 6.43 -20.27 -22.36
CA GLY A 137 5.96 -19.43 -23.45
C GLY A 137 6.99 -19.27 -24.58
N ALA A 138 8.28 -19.26 -24.23
CA ALA A 138 9.36 -19.23 -25.21
C ALA A 138 9.45 -20.48 -26.11
N LEU A 139 8.82 -21.60 -25.73
CA LEU A 139 8.75 -22.81 -26.56
C LEU A 139 7.88 -22.66 -27.79
N VAL A 140 7.02 -21.64 -27.80
CA VAL A 140 6.02 -21.47 -28.84
C VAL A 140 6.14 -20.07 -29.45
N PRO A 141 7.28 -19.73 -30.08
CA PRO A 141 7.54 -18.40 -30.63
C PRO A 141 6.59 -18.04 -31.78
N ASP A 142 5.94 -19.05 -32.37
CA ASP A 142 5.08 -18.96 -33.57
C ASP A 142 3.65 -19.51 -33.36
N VAL A 143 3.24 -19.79 -32.12
CA VAL A 143 1.81 -19.63 -31.85
C VAL A 143 1.61 -18.13 -31.87
N THR A 144 1.31 -17.62 -33.06
CA THR A 144 0.34 -16.55 -33.19
C THR A 144 -0.81 -16.98 -32.29
N LEU A 145 -0.80 -16.49 -31.03
CA LEU A 145 -2.01 -16.29 -30.25
C LEU A 145 -2.96 -15.71 -31.28
N THR A 146 -3.92 -16.51 -31.74
CA THR A 146 -4.78 -16.17 -32.87
C THR A 146 -5.13 -14.72 -32.67
N ALA A 147 -4.61 -13.84 -33.55
CA ALA A 147 -4.51 -12.41 -33.23
C ALA A 147 -5.85 -12.01 -32.65
N VAL A 148 -5.83 -11.52 -31.39
CA VAL A 148 -7.06 -11.26 -30.64
C VAL A 148 -7.99 -10.54 -31.61
N PRO A 149 -9.18 -11.09 -31.91
CA PRO A 149 -10.01 -10.52 -32.96
C PRO A 149 -10.20 -9.04 -32.65
N GLY A 150 -9.88 -8.14 -33.59
CA GLY A 150 -9.93 -6.70 -33.35
C GLY A 150 -11.30 -6.26 -32.79
N SER A 151 -12.37 -6.96 -33.20
CA SER A 151 -13.73 -6.77 -32.68
C SER A 151 -13.90 -7.02 -31.17
N VAL A 152 -13.05 -7.84 -30.54
CA VAL A 152 -13.03 -8.03 -29.08
C VAL A 152 -12.37 -6.83 -28.41
N VAL A 153 -11.25 -6.36 -28.95
CA VAL A 153 -10.55 -5.16 -28.46
C VAL A 153 -11.44 -3.93 -28.59
N ASP A 154 -12.00 -3.69 -29.78
CA ASP A 154 -12.89 -2.58 -30.06
C ASP A 154 -14.11 -2.58 -29.13
N ARG A 155 -14.61 -3.77 -28.78
CA ARG A 155 -15.74 -3.91 -27.86
C ARG A 155 -15.38 -3.51 -26.43
N VAL A 156 -14.25 -3.99 -25.91
CA VAL A 156 -13.79 -3.63 -24.56
C VAL A 156 -13.47 -2.13 -24.49
N ALA A 157 -12.86 -1.55 -25.54
CA ALA A 157 -12.68 -0.11 -25.65
C ALA A 157 -14.03 0.63 -25.69
N GLY A 158 -15.02 0.09 -26.41
CA GLY A 158 -16.39 0.62 -26.43
C GLY A 158 -17.05 0.65 -25.05
N TRP A 159 -16.78 -0.31 -24.17
CA TRP A 159 -17.26 -0.26 -22.77
C TRP A 159 -16.67 0.91 -21.99
N ARG A 160 -15.37 1.18 -22.17
CA ARG A 160 -14.68 2.33 -21.57
C ARG A 160 -15.35 3.64 -21.98
N ASP A 161 -15.55 3.81 -23.30
CA ASP A 161 -16.13 5.02 -23.86
C ASP A 161 -17.59 5.21 -23.44
N ALA A 162 -18.38 4.14 -23.45
CA ALA A 162 -19.78 4.17 -23.02
C ALA A 162 -19.93 4.51 -21.53
N ALA A 163 -19.11 3.91 -20.66
CA ALA A 163 -19.11 4.24 -19.24
C ALA A 163 -18.66 5.68 -18.98
N ALA A 164 -17.64 6.18 -19.70
CA ALA A 164 -17.21 7.57 -19.60
C ALA A 164 -18.32 8.55 -20.01
N ALA A 165 -19.06 8.23 -21.07
CA ALA A 165 -20.23 9.01 -21.50
C ALA A 165 -21.37 8.98 -20.45
N ALA A 166 -21.66 7.82 -19.86
CA ALA A 166 -22.65 7.68 -18.79
C ALA A 166 -22.27 8.52 -17.56
N VAL A 167 -21.00 8.47 -17.13
CA VAL A 167 -20.49 9.28 -16.03
C VAL A 167 -20.64 10.78 -16.32
N ALA A 168 -20.41 11.21 -17.57
CA ALA A 168 -20.63 12.60 -17.97
C ALA A 168 -22.10 13.03 -17.83
N GLN A 169 -23.06 12.14 -18.13
CA GLN A 169 -24.48 12.37 -17.89
C GLN A 169 -24.78 12.54 -16.39
N GLY A 170 -24.23 11.68 -15.53
CA GLY A 170 -24.35 11.80 -14.06
C GLY A 170 -23.83 13.15 -13.53
N ARG A 171 -22.66 13.58 -14.01
CA ARG A 171 -22.10 14.90 -13.67
C ARG A 171 -22.96 16.07 -14.15
N ALA A 172 -23.73 15.89 -15.22
CA ALA A 172 -24.72 16.86 -15.70
C ALA A 172 -26.06 16.79 -14.95
N GLY A 173 -26.18 15.95 -13.92
CA GLY A 173 -27.42 15.72 -13.17
C GLY A 173 -28.44 14.84 -13.90
N GLN A 174 -28.07 14.22 -15.02
CA GLN A 174 -28.92 13.35 -15.83
C GLN A 174 -28.84 11.90 -15.33
N TRP A 175 -29.18 11.67 -14.06
CA TRP A 175 -29.00 10.38 -13.38
C TRP A 175 -29.79 9.23 -14.01
N ILE A 176 -30.99 9.51 -14.54
CA ILE A 176 -31.80 8.51 -15.24
C ILE A 176 -31.10 8.04 -16.51
N GLU A 177 -30.51 8.95 -17.28
CA GLU A 177 -29.78 8.62 -18.51
C GLU A 177 -28.52 7.82 -18.20
N MET A 178 -27.73 8.27 -17.21
CA MET A 178 -26.57 7.53 -16.73
C MET A 178 -26.94 6.10 -16.32
N ARG A 179 -28.03 5.94 -15.56
CA ARG A 179 -28.52 4.64 -15.11
C ARG A 179 -28.87 3.75 -16.31
N ASN A 180 -29.62 4.27 -17.28
CA ASN A 180 -30.03 3.51 -18.46
C ASN A 180 -28.81 3.10 -19.30
N ALA A 181 -27.86 3.99 -19.51
CA ALA A 181 -26.61 3.69 -20.21
C ALA A 181 -25.79 2.61 -19.49
N MET A 182 -25.70 2.66 -18.16
CA MET A 182 -24.99 1.64 -17.39
C MET A 182 -25.68 0.27 -17.39
N ILE A 183 -27.00 0.20 -17.55
CA ILE A 183 -27.70 -1.08 -17.79
C ILE A 183 -27.21 -1.70 -19.10
N GLU A 184 -27.18 -0.93 -20.19
CA GLU A 184 -26.73 -1.42 -21.49
C GLU A 184 -25.28 -1.90 -21.47
N VAL A 185 -24.39 -1.15 -20.81
CA VAL A 185 -22.98 -1.52 -20.62
C VAL A 185 -22.86 -2.83 -19.83
N ASN A 186 -23.56 -2.95 -18.69
CA ASN A 186 -23.49 -4.15 -17.83
C ASN A 186 -24.07 -5.39 -18.53
N ASP A 187 -25.15 -5.23 -19.30
CA ASP A 187 -25.73 -6.31 -20.10
C ASP A 187 -24.77 -6.79 -21.20
N ASP A 188 -24.06 -5.87 -21.86
CA ASP A 188 -23.07 -6.25 -22.86
C ASP A 188 -21.86 -6.97 -22.24
N ILE A 189 -21.34 -6.47 -21.11
CA ILE A 189 -20.30 -7.14 -20.32
C ILE A 189 -20.74 -8.55 -19.94
N ALA A 190 -21.96 -8.71 -19.43
CA ALA A 190 -22.49 -10.02 -19.01
C ALA A 190 -22.52 -11.02 -20.18
N ARG A 191 -22.95 -10.58 -21.37
CA ARG A 191 -23.02 -11.42 -22.58
C ARG A 191 -21.65 -11.77 -23.14
N GLN A 192 -20.68 -10.86 -23.07
CA GLN A 192 -19.44 -10.94 -23.85
C GLN A 192 -18.21 -11.30 -23.02
N ALA A 193 -18.28 -11.20 -21.69
CA ALA A 193 -17.16 -11.49 -20.80
C ALA A 193 -16.51 -12.86 -21.08
N GLY A 194 -17.29 -13.91 -21.33
CA GLY A 194 -16.73 -15.22 -21.64
C GLY A 194 -15.92 -15.25 -22.95
N ALA A 195 -16.31 -14.45 -23.95
CA ALA A 195 -15.54 -14.33 -25.19
C ALA A 195 -14.27 -13.51 -24.98
N VAL A 196 -14.34 -12.43 -24.19
CA VAL A 196 -13.18 -11.61 -23.83
C VAL A 196 -12.15 -12.42 -23.06
N VAL A 197 -12.55 -13.18 -22.02
CA VAL A 197 -11.63 -14.03 -21.24
C VAL A 197 -11.00 -15.12 -22.11
N ARG A 198 -11.77 -15.75 -23.01
CA ARG A 198 -11.20 -16.72 -23.95
C ARG A 198 -10.16 -16.10 -24.89
N ALA A 199 -10.36 -14.85 -25.30
CA ALA A 199 -9.45 -14.15 -26.20
C ALA A 199 -8.20 -13.61 -25.48
N ALA A 200 -8.37 -13.08 -24.27
CA ALA A 200 -7.29 -12.50 -23.45
C ALA A 200 -6.50 -13.55 -22.66
N GLY A 201 -7.03 -14.77 -22.56
CA GLY A 201 -6.47 -15.83 -21.74
C GLY A 201 -6.96 -15.80 -20.27
N PRO A 202 -6.65 -16.86 -19.51
CA PRO A 202 -7.15 -17.06 -18.15
C PRO A 202 -6.74 -15.94 -17.18
N GLY A 203 -5.56 -15.34 -17.35
CA GLY A 203 -5.12 -14.18 -16.55
C GLY A 203 -6.05 -12.97 -16.61
N ALA A 204 -6.90 -12.84 -17.63
CA ALA A 204 -7.86 -11.75 -17.75
C ALA A 204 -9.13 -11.92 -16.90
N GLN A 205 -9.37 -13.10 -16.33
CA GLN A 205 -10.57 -13.40 -15.56
C GLN A 205 -10.74 -12.44 -14.37
N GLY A 206 -9.69 -12.22 -13.58
CA GLY A 206 -9.73 -11.31 -12.45
C GLY A 206 -9.98 -9.84 -12.85
N ALA A 207 -9.40 -9.39 -13.97
CA ALA A 207 -9.67 -8.06 -14.50
C ALA A 207 -11.12 -7.92 -14.97
N MET A 208 -11.66 -8.93 -15.66
CA MET A 208 -13.06 -8.96 -16.11
C MET A 208 -14.06 -8.99 -14.95
N ASP A 209 -13.74 -9.68 -13.85
CA ASP A 209 -14.60 -9.67 -12.66
C ASP A 209 -14.60 -8.30 -11.98
N ARG A 210 -13.46 -7.58 -11.96
CA ARG A 210 -13.42 -6.17 -11.53
C ARG A 210 -14.25 -5.26 -12.43
N VAL A 211 -14.19 -5.43 -13.76
CA VAL A 211 -15.02 -4.67 -14.71
C VAL A 211 -16.51 -4.83 -14.39
N ARG A 212 -16.96 -6.06 -14.12
CA ARG A 212 -18.36 -6.34 -13.71
C ARG A 212 -18.73 -5.67 -12.39
N ILE A 213 -17.88 -5.81 -11.36
CA ILE A 213 -18.15 -5.26 -10.02
C ILE A 213 -18.25 -3.74 -10.09
N PHE A 214 -17.29 -3.07 -10.74
CA PHE A 214 -17.27 -1.62 -10.81
C PHE A 214 -18.31 -1.05 -11.79
N GLY A 215 -18.66 -1.80 -12.84
CA GLY A 215 -19.80 -1.46 -13.71
C GLY A 215 -21.13 -1.51 -12.94
N GLN A 216 -21.31 -2.51 -12.07
CA GLN A 216 -22.47 -2.58 -11.17
C GLN A 216 -22.46 -1.46 -10.13
N ARG A 217 -21.28 -1.08 -9.58
CA ARG A 217 -21.18 0.05 -8.66
C ARG A 217 -21.53 1.38 -9.32
N LEU A 218 -21.12 1.60 -10.58
CA LEU A 218 -21.53 2.78 -11.34
C LEU A 218 -23.06 2.85 -11.52
N PHE A 219 -23.69 1.70 -11.79
CA PHE A 219 -25.16 1.62 -11.84
C PHE A 219 -25.81 1.95 -10.48
N ILE A 220 -25.27 1.44 -9.37
CA ILE A 220 -25.76 1.76 -8.02
C ILE A 220 -25.57 3.25 -7.69
N ALA A 221 -24.40 3.82 -7.99
CA ALA A 221 -24.14 5.24 -7.79
C ALA A 221 -25.13 6.13 -8.58
N ALA A 222 -25.53 5.71 -9.78
CA ALA A 222 -26.57 6.38 -10.56
C ALA A 222 -27.96 6.31 -9.90
N LEU A 223 -28.31 5.18 -9.27
CA LEU A 223 -29.55 5.03 -8.50
C LEU A 223 -29.55 5.94 -7.27
N ASP A 224 -28.42 6.00 -6.56
CA ASP A 224 -28.24 6.80 -5.36
C ASP A 224 -28.01 8.29 -5.66
N GLN A 225 -27.82 8.64 -6.94
CA GLN A 225 -27.53 10.00 -7.41
C GLN A 225 -26.30 10.61 -6.72
N SER A 226 -25.32 9.76 -6.40
CA SER A 226 -24.12 10.14 -5.64
C SER A 226 -22.97 10.47 -6.58
N ALA A 227 -22.63 11.76 -6.70
CA ALA A 227 -21.51 12.21 -7.53
C ALA A 227 -20.16 11.68 -7.02
N ALA A 228 -19.96 11.65 -5.70
CA ALA A 228 -18.73 11.16 -5.10
C ALA A 228 -18.51 9.66 -5.37
N ASP A 229 -19.56 8.84 -5.21
CA ASP A 229 -19.48 7.41 -5.51
C ASP A 229 -19.35 7.15 -7.01
N THR A 230 -19.96 7.99 -7.85
CA THR A 230 -19.81 7.95 -9.31
C THR A 230 -18.35 8.15 -9.71
N ASP A 231 -17.68 9.19 -9.19
CA ASP A 231 -16.28 9.48 -9.52
C ASP A 231 -15.34 8.36 -9.04
N ALA A 232 -15.55 7.85 -7.82
CA ALA A 232 -14.74 6.75 -7.28
C ALA A 232 -14.95 5.44 -8.08
N ALA A 233 -16.19 5.07 -8.39
CA ALA A 233 -16.49 3.88 -9.17
C ALA A 233 -16.01 3.99 -10.63
N ALA A 234 -16.08 5.18 -11.23
CA ALA A 234 -15.60 5.44 -12.58
C ALA A 234 -14.08 5.22 -12.71
N ALA A 235 -13.30 5.70 -11.74
CA ALA A 235 -11.86 5.51 -11.73
C ALA A 235 -11.49 4.02 -11.68
N LEU A 236 -12.11 3.26 -10.76
CA LEU A 236 -11.87 1.82 -10.60
C LEU A 236 -12.36 0.99 -11.79
N TYR A 237 -13.46 1.41 -12.42
CA TYR A 237 -13.96 0.80 -13.65
C TYR A 237 -12.98 0.99 -14.81
N ALA A 238 -12.49 2.22 -15.02
CA ALA A 238 -11.53 2.51 -16.08
C ALA A 238 -10.23 1.72 -15.92
N GLU A 239 -9.70 1.62 -14.69
CA GLU A 239 -8.54 0.80 -14.37
C GLU A 239 -8.78 -0.68 -14.70
N ALA A 240 -9.95 -1.21 -14.34
CA ALA A 240 -10.30 -2.60 -14.63
C ALA A 240 -10.40 -2.87 -16.14
N VAL A 241 -10.99 -1.94 -16.92
CA VAL A 241 -11.07 -2.07 -18.38
C VAL A 241 -9.70 -2.00 -19.03
N ASP A 242 -8.82 -1.11 -18.56
CA ASP A 242 -7.45 -0.99 -19.07
C ASP A 242 -6.62 -2.25 -18.77
N ALA A 243 -6.83 -2.89 -17.63
CA ALA A 243 -6.23 -4.19 -17.34
C ALA A 243 -6.68 -5.28 -18.33
N VAL A 244 -7.96 -5.29 -18.72
CA VAL A 244 -8.47 -6.23 -19.74
C VAL A 244 -7.89 -5.92 -21.12
N LEU A 245 -7.83 -4.64 -21.52
CA LEU A 245 -7.21 -4.23 -22.78
C LEU A 245 -5.72 -4.57 -22.84
N THR A 246 -5.02 -4.45 -21.71
CA THR A 246 -3.62 -4.88 -21.58
C THR A 246 -3.48 -6.40 -21.75
N ALA A 247 -4.36 -7.18 -21.12
CA ALA A 247 -4.38 -8.64 -21.28
C ALA A 247 -4.70 -9.08 -22.72
N LEU A 248 -5.49 -8.28 -23.45
CA LEU A 248 -5.75 -8.47 -24.89
C LEU A 248 -4.58 -8.03 -25.78
N GLY A 249 -3.50 -7.46 -25.22
CA GLY A 249 -2.38 -6.89 -25.98
C GLY A 249 -2.72 -5.59 -26.72
N ALA A 250 -3.87 -4.97 -26.42
CA ALA A 250 -4.30 -3.71 -27.02
C ALA A 250 -3.63 -2.49 -26.38
N LEU A 251 -3.18 -2.65 -25.13
CA LEU A 251 -2.34 -1.69 -24.44
C LEU A 251 -0.97 -2.34 -24.16
N PRO A 252 0.13 -1.57 -24.22
CA PRO A 252 1.46 -2.10 -23.91
C PRO A 252 1.49 -2.62 -22.48
N ALA A 253 1.91 -3.87 -22.31
CA ALA A 253 2.09 -4.46 -21.00
C ALA A 253 3.15 -3.69 -20.21
N ALA A 254 2.76 -3.23 -19.03
CA ALA A 254 3.64 -2.70 -18.01
C ALA A 254 4.86 -3.62 -17.80
N THR A 255 6.08 -3.14 -18.10
CA THR A 255 7.32 -3.86 -17.77
C THR A 255 7.57 -3.81 -16.25
N PRO A 256 7.28 -4.85 -15.45
CA PRO A 256 7.21 -4.74 -14.00
C PRO A 256 8.42 -4.04 -13.40
N THR A 257 8.18 -3.00 -12.61
CA THR A 257 9.24 -2.29 -11.90
C THR A 257 9.95 -3.28 -10.97
N PRO A 258 11.30 -3.29 -10.96
CA PRO A 258 12.06 -4.17 -10.08
C PRO A 258 11.54 -4.07 -8.64
N ALA A 259 11.21 -5.21 -8.05
CA ALA A 259 10.76 -5.29 -6.66
C ALA A 259 11.75 -4.56 -5.74
N GLY A 260 11.27 -3.59 -4.96
CA GLY A 260 12.08 -2.81 -4.03
C GLY A 260 12.49 -1.41 -4.49
N ALA A 261 12.00 -0.92 -5.64
CA ALA A 261 12.17 0.48 -6.00
C ALA A 261 11.45 1.39 -4.99
N GLN A 262 12.21 2.23 -4.27
CA GLN A 262 11.70 3.15 -3.26
C GLN A 262 11.81 4.58 -3.77
N ALA A 263 10.70 5.32 -3.77
CA ALA A 263 10.72 6.76 -4.03
C ALA A 263 10.75 7.54 -2.71
N ARG A 264 11.52 8.62 -2.69
CA ARG A 264 11.60 9.56 -1.58
C ARG A 264 11.27 10.96 -2.08
N PHE A 265 10.60 11.77 -1.26
CA PHE A 265 10.27 13.15 -1.61
C PHE A 265 10.79 14.06 -0.50
N ARG A 266 11.39 15.19 -0.89
CA ARG A 266 11.99 16.14 0.04
C ARG A 266 11.54 17.55 -0.26
N VAL A 267 11.17 18.26 0.80
CA VAL A 267 10.93 19.71 0.80
C VAL A 267 12.18 20.38 1.35
N PHE A 268 12.64 21.46 0.71
CA PHE A 268 13.82 22.20 1.17
C PHE A 268 13.46 23.31 2.16
N GLU A 269 14.43 23.65 3.01
CA GLU A 269 14.39 24.85 3.82
C GLU A 269 14.67 26.09 2.95
N VAL A 270 13.84 27.12 3.09
CA VAL A 270 14.00 28.40 2.38
C VAL A 270 13.94 29.55 3.37
N ARG A 271 14.70 30.61 3.15
CA ARG A 271 14.68 31.81 4.01
C ARG A 271 13.84 32.90 3.39
N GLY A 272 13.05 33.61 4.20
CA GLY A 272 12.31 34.80 3.75
C GLY A 272 11.93 35.73 4.91
N ALA A 273 11.65 37.00 4.61
CA ALA A 273 11.11 37.95 5.58
C ALA A 273 9.57 37.97 5.54
N VAL A 274 8.92 38.46 6.60
CA VAL A 274 7.47 38.70 6.58
C VAL A 274 7.13 39.71 5.46
N GLY A 275 6.17 39.35 4.62
CA GLY A 275 5.76 40.07 3.40
C GLY A 275 6.46 39.59 2.13
N GLU A 276 7.47 38.71 2.22
CA GLU A 276 8.18 38.16 1.07
C GLU A 276 7.48 36.93 0.49
N ILE A 277 7.61 36.72 -0.82
CA ILE A 277 7.23 35.47 -1.49
C ILE A 277 8.47 34.58 -1.56
N VAL A 278 8.41 33.43 -0.89
CA VAL A 278 9.46 32.40 -0.92
C VAL A 278 9.07 31.25 -1.83
N ALA A 279 10.04 30.68 -2.53
CA ALA A 279 9.85 29.54 -3.44
C ALA A 279 10.38 28.26 -2.79
N VAL A 280 9.49 27.33 -2.41
CA VAL A 280 9.79 26.08 -1.72
C VAL A 280 9.70 24.91 -2.71
N PRO A 281 10.85 24.35 -3.16
CA PRO A 281 10.85 23.24 -4.12
C PRO A 281 10.55 21.91 -3.44
N ILE A 282 9.73 21.10 -4.10
CA ILE A 282 9.49 19.68 -3.81
C ILE A 282 10.35 18.86 -4.78
N ILE A 283 11.30 18.12 -4.24
CA ILE A 283 12.24 17.32 -5.03
C ILE A 283 11.95 15.84 -4.84
N GLY A 284 11.76 15.11 -5.94
CA GLY A 284 11.75 13.64 -5.91
C GLY A 284 13.19 13.11 -5.87
N GLN A 285 13.44 12.10 -5.05
CA GLN A 285 14.73 11.46 -4.83
C GLN A 285 14.59 9.96 -5.01
N ALA A 286 15.61 9.33 -5.58
CA ALA A 286 15.59 7.89 -5.89
C ALA A 286 14.36 7.48 -6.72
N ILE A 287 13.89 8.35 -7.61
CA ILE A 287 12.80 8.00 -8.54
C ILE A 287 13.27 6.82 -9.40
N PRO A 288 12.44 5.76 -9.56
CA PRO A 288 12.77 4.63 -10.43
C PRO A 288 13.21 5.09 -11.82
N GLN A 289 14.17 4.39 -12.43
CA GLN A 289 14.63 4.71 -13.79
C GLN A 289 13.52 4.65 -14.84
N ILE A 290 12.49 3.83 -14.58
CA ILE A 290 11.31 3.71 -15.44
C ILE A 290 10.44 4.98 -15.39
N GLY A 291 10.67 5.87 -14.43
CA GLY A 291 9.96 7.11 -14.21
C GLY A 291 8.89 7.00 -13.12
N LEU A 292 8.32 8.15 -12.79
CA LEU A 292 7.15 8.29 -11.93
C LEU A 292 5.92 8.39 -12.83
N GLY A 293 4.90 7.55 -12.61
CA GLY A 293 3.66 7.58 -13.38
C GLY A 293 2.72 8.59 -12.79
N SER A 294 2.01 8.21 -11.72
CA SER A 294 1.21 9.17 -10.96
C SER A 294 1.82 9.49 -9.61
N LEU A 295 1.55 10.69 -9.13
CA LEU A 295 1.94 11.14 -7.80
C LEU A 295 0.82 11.97 -7.18
N ASP A 296 0.39 11.57 -5.98
CA ASP A 296 -0.53 12.32 -5.14
C ASP A 296 0.22 12.75 -3.86
N LEU A 297 0.40 14.06 -3.71
CA LEU A 297 0.98 14.67 -2.52
C LEU A 297 -0.08 15.50 -1.81
N ARG A 298 -0.07 15.43 -0.48
CA ARG A 298 -0.81 16.34 0.38
C ARG A 298 0.16 17.27 1.09
N VAL A 299 0.10 18.55 0.75
CA VAL A 299 0.89 19.61 1.38
C VAL A 299 0.07 20.23 2.52
N ARG A 300 0.72 20.49 3.65
CA ARG A 300 0.15 21.20 4.80
C ARG A 300 1.06 22.32 5.27
N TRP A 301 0.47 23.46 5.59
CA TRP A 301 1.15 24.63 6.12
C TRP A 301 0.29 25.34 7.17
N SER A 302 0.89 26.27 7.90
CA SER A 302 0.19 27.18 8.79
C SER A 302 -0.44 28.32 7.98
N PRO A 303 -1.77 28.40 7.80
CA PRO A 303 -2.41 29.46 7.03
C PRO A 303 -2.30 30.86 7.69
N THR A 304 -1.95 30.91 8.97
CA THR A 304 -1.64 32.15 9.69
C THR A 304 -0.22 32.63 9.45
N ALA A 305 0.72 31.71 9.19
CA ALA A 305 2.12 32.02 8.96
C ALA A 305 2.46 32.13 7.46
N LEU A 306 1.82 31.34 6.61
CA LEU A 306 2.05 31.30 5.16
C LEU A 306 0.73 31.36 4.39
N ARG A 307 0.76 31.99 3.23
CA ARG A 307 -0.30 31.92 2.24
C ARG A 307 0.30 31.37 0.95
N LEU A 308 -0.23 30.26 0.46
CA LEU A 308 0.16 29.74 -0.85
C LEU A 308 -0.25 30.77 -1.91
N ALA A 309 0.71 31.38 -2.61
CA ALA A 309 0.48 32.32 -3.68
C ALA A 309 0.25 31.55 -4.98
N ASP A 310 1.19 30.66 -5.32
CA ASP A 310 1.20 29.92 -6.58
C ASP A 310 1.87 28.55 -6.45
N VAL A 311 1.61 27.68 -7.42
CA VAL A 311 2.29 26.38 -7.58
C VAL A 311 2.82 26.30 -9.01
N ALA A 312 4.13 26.42 -9.15
CA ALA A 312 4.80 26.24 -10.44
C ALA A 312 5.17 24.77 -10.61
N TRP A 313 4.80 24.18 -11.74
CA TRP A 313 5.15 22.80 -12.07
C TRP A 313 6.38 22.77 -12.96
N ASP A 314 7.47 22.17 -12.46
CA ASP A 314 8.74 22.07 -13.19
C ASP A 314 8.83 20.76 -14.01
N ALA A 315 8.13 19.73 -13.54
CA ALA A 315 8.25 18.37 -14.03
C ALA A 315 7.17 18.01 -15.06
N ALA A 316 5.90 18.30 -14.77
CA ALA A 316 4.77 18.02 -15.65
C ALA A 316 3.54 18.83 -15.20
N GLU A 317 2.55 19.01 -16.08
CA GLU A 317 1.28 19.65 -15.70
C GLU A 317 0.56 18.83 -14.61
N GLY A 318 0.46 19.41 -13.42
CA GLY A 318 -0.28 18.84 -12.31
C GLY A 318 -1.56 19.61 -12.00
N ARG A 319 -2.44 18.98 -11.22
CA ARG A 319 -3.65 19.60 -10.68
C ARG A 319 -3.42 19.96 -9.22
N VAL A 320 -3.96 21.10 -8.82
CA VAL A 320 -3.88 21.58 -7.44
C VAL A 320 -5.30 21.75 -6.92
N LEU A 321 -5.66 20.99 -5.88
CA LEU A 321 -6.90 21.18 -5.13
C LEU A 321 -6.53 21.86 -3.82
N ARG A 322 -6.93 23.12 -3.66
CA ARG A 322 -6.50 23.98 -2.54
C ARG A 322 -7.63 24.19 -1.55
N ASP A 323 -7.29 24.09 -0.27
CA ASP A 323 -8.07 24.62 0.83
C ASP A 323 -7.16 25.53 1.67
N ASP A 324 -7.09 26.80 1.27
CA ASP A 324 -6.24 27.80 1.92
C ASP A 324 -6.70 28.12 3.35
N VAL A 325 -7.99 27.90 3.65
CA VAL A 325 -8.52 28.07 5.01
C VAL A 325 -8.04 26.93 5.89
N ALA A 326 -7.97 25.71 5.36
CA ALA A 326 -7.37 24.57 6.03
C ALA A 326 -5.84 24.65 6.13
N GLY A 327 -5.20 25.37 5.21
CA GLY A 327 -3.75 25.32 5.01
C GLY A 327 -3.32 23.99 4.40
N VAL A 328 -4.13 23.47 3.45
CA VAL A 328 -3.93 22.17 2.82
C VAL A 328 -4.04 22.31 1.31
N ALA A 329 -3.19 21.60 0.57
CA ALA A 329 -3.33 21.43 -0.87
C ALA A 329 -3.06 19.98 -1.26
N ALA A 330 -3.91 19.41 -2.12
CA ALA A 330 -3.61 18.16 -2.81
C ALA A 330 -2.99 18.49 -4.18
N LEU A 331 -1.81 17.92 -4.42
CA LEU A 331 -1.02 18.06 -5.62
C LEU A 331 -1.06 16.74 -6.36
N VAL A 332 -1.77 16.69 -7.47
CA VAL A 332 -1.94 15.48 -8.28
C VAL A 332 -1.18 15.64 -9.58
N LEU A 333 -0.13 14.87 -9.77
CA LEU A 333 0.55 14.71 -11.05
C LEU A 333 0.03 13.43 -11.70
N PRO A 334 -0.87 13.51 -12.70
CA PRO A 334 -1.43 12.32 -13.35
C PRO A 334 -0.39 11.59 -14.22
N GLN A 335 0.59 12.33 -14.76
CA GLN A 335 1.76 11.82 -15.46
C GLN A 335 2.96 12.66 -15.04
N ALA A 336 3.84 12.11 -14.21
CA ALA A 336 5.11 12.74 -13.89
C ALA A 336 6.13 12.47 -15.03
N PRO A 337 7.13 13.35 -15.22
CA PRO A 337 8.02 13.25 -16.37
C PRO A 337 8.84 11.98 -16.32
N THR A 338 8.92 11.36 -17.49
CA THR A 338 9.81 10.24 -17.78
C THR A 338 11.17 10.82 -18.17
N GLY A 339 12.05 10.99 -17.18
CA GLY A 339 13.36 11.61 -17.36
C GLY A 339 14.47 10.82 -16.66
N PRO A 340 15.71 10.86 -17.17
CA PRO A 340 16.81 10.04 -16.68
C PRO A 340 17.09 10.31 -15.20
N ALA A 341 17.53 9.25 -14.51
CA ALA A 341 17.88 9.20 -13.09
C ALA A 341 18.46 10.52 -12.57
N GLY A 342 17.66 11.23 -11.77
CA GLY A 342 18.02 12.51 -11.17
C GLY A 342 17.12 12.80 -9.98
N ASN A 343 17.34 13.94 -9.34
CA ASN A 343 16.47 14.45 -8.30
C ASN A 343 15.61 15.59 -8.88
N PRO A 344 14.57 15.32 -9.68
CA PRO A 344 13.82 16.38 -10.34
C PRO A 344 13.04 17.20 -9.32
N ILE A 345 12.97 18.51 -9.56
CA ILE A 345 11.99 19.38 -8.92
C ILE A 345 10.66 19.06 -9.56
N LEU A 346 9.70 18.62 -8.74
CA LEU A 346 8.37 18.22 -9.19
C LEU A 346 7.45 19.43 -9.28
N ALA A 347 7.47 20.22 -8.21
CA ALA A 347 6.73 21.46 -8.08
C ALA A 347 7.49 22.44 -7.20
N THR A 348 7.29 23.72 -7.45
CA THR A 348 7.79 24.81 -6.64
C THR A 348 6.60 25.57 -6.04
N LEU A 349 6.46 25.50 -4.71
CA LEU A 349 5.39 26.17 -3.98
C LEU A 349 5.82 27.60 -3.66
N GLN A 350 5.06 28.60 -4.13
CA GLN A 350 5.33 29.98 -3.80
C GLN A 350 4.48 30.38 -2.59
N PHE A 351 5.10 30.68 -1.45
CA PHE A 351 4.41 31.11 -0.24
C PHE A 351 4.70 32.58 0.07
N GLU A 352 3.65 33.37 0.27
CA GLU A 352 3.75 34.67 0.94
C GLU A 352 3.89 34.46 2.45
N VAL A 353 4.97 34.95 3.05
CA VAL A 353 5.22 34.85 4.49
C VAL A 353 4.41 35.91 5.23
N ARG A 354 3.45 35.49 6.05
CA ARG A 354 2.54 36.37 6.81
C ARG A 354 2.94 36.56 8.26
N SER A 355 3.51 35.54 8.89
CA SER A 355 3.91 35.57 10.29
C SER A 355 5.04 34.58 10.55
N ALA A 356 5.84 34.85 11.58
CA ALA A 356 6.78 33.89 12.16
C ALA A 356 6.12 32.99 13.23
N THR A 357 4.89 33.30 13.63
CA THR A 357 4.16 32.53 14.66
C THR A 357 3.31 31.44 14.04
N VAL A 358 3.43 30.23 14.59
CA VAL A 358 2.76 29.03 14.11
C VAL A 358 1.88 28.44 15.21
N ASP A 359 0.67 28.02 14.85
CA ASP A 359 -0.20 27.24 15.73
C ASP A 359 -0.13 25.76 15.36
N ALA A 360 0.31 24.92 16.30
CA ALA A 360 0.38 23.48 16.15
C ALA A 360 -0.96 22.84 15.71
N ARG A 361 -2.10 23.43 16.08
CA ARG A 361 -3.44 22.94 15.69
C ARG A 361 -3.61 22.86 14.17
N GLN A 362 -2.90 23.68 13.42
CA GLN A 362 -3.02 23.76 11.96
C GLN A 362 -2.39 22.54 11.25
N TYR A 363 -1.46 21.85 11.91
CA TYR A 363 -0.79 20.64 11.40
C TYR A 363 -1.47 19.34 11.86
N LEU A 364 -2.45 19.45 12.74
CA LEU A 364 -3.21 18.31 13.26
C LEU A 364 -4.57 18.19 12.53
N PRO A 365 -5.24 17.02 12.56
CA PRO A 365 -6.55 16.85 11.96
C PRO A 365 -7.59 17.68 12.73
N ARG A 366 -8.16 18.71 12.09
CA ARG A 366 -9.00 19.73 12.75
C ARG A 366 -10.19 19.13 13.47
N GLU A 367 -10.88 18.19 12.83
CA GLU A 367 -12.08 17.56 13.39
C GLU A 367 -11.75 16.76 14.65
N GLU A 368 -10.68 15.97 14.63
CA GLU A 368 -10.27 15.14 15.78
C GLU A 368 -9.76 15.98 16.95
N VAL A 369 -9.00 17.04 16.65
CA VAL A 369 -8.60 18.04 17.65
C VAL A 369 -9.82 18.75 18.25
N ALA A 370 -10.78 19.15 17.43
CA ALA A 370 -12.01 19.80 17.89
C ALA A 370 -12.83 18.88 18.78
N VAL A 371 -12.94 17.59 18.44
CA VAL A 371 -13.61 16.58 19.28
C VAL A 371 -12.93 16.44 20.65
N LEU A 372 -11.60 16.39 20.69
CA LEU A 372 -10.85 16.29 21.94
C LEU A 372 -11.04 17.54 22.82
N GLU A 373 -10.95 18.74 22.23
CA GLU A 373 -11.15 20.01 22.94
C GLU A 373 -12.60 20.21 23.40
N ALA A 374 -13.58 19.81 22.58
CA ALA A 374 -14.99 19.82 22.93
C ALA A 374 -15.28 18.86 24.07
N ALA A 375 -14.72 17.65 24.05
CA ALA A 375 -14.89 16.67 25.12
C ALA A 375 -14.32 17.16 26.45
N ALA A 376 -13.13 17.79 26.46
CA ALA A 376 -12.56 18.40 27.66
C ALA A 376 -13.44 19.55 28.20
N THR A 377 -13.97 20.39 27.30
CA THR A 377 -14.87 21.49 27.65
C THR A 377 -16.20 20.99 28.24
N ASP A 378 -16.81 20.00 27.59
CA ASP A 378 -18.06 19.38 28.04
C ASP A 378 -17.86 18.63 29.37
N ALA A 379 -16.75 17.91 29.54
CA ALA A 379 -16.39 17.27 30.79
C ALA A 379 -16.36 18.30 31.93
N ARG A 380 -15.69 19.44 31.77
CA ARG A 380 -15.67 20.50 32.78
C ARG A 380 -17.05 21.06 33.09
N ARG A 381 -17.86 21.30 32.06
CA ARG A 381 -19.25 21.74 32.25
C ARG A 381 -20.02 20.75 33.12
N HIS A 382 -19.87 19.45 32.88
CA HIS A 382 -20.56 18.41 33.64
C HIS A 382 -19.99 18.20 35.06
N VAL A 383 -18.68 18.39 35.26
CA VAL A 383 -18.08 18.41 36.61
C VAL A 383 -18.69 19.51 37.48
N ARG A 384 -18.89 20.73 36.93
CA ARG A 384 -19.55 21.84 37.65
C ARG A 384 -21.00 21.54 38.04
N LEU A 385 -21.65 20.65 37.32
CA LEU A 385 -23.01 20.17 37.59
C LEU A 385 -23.05 18.91 38.46
N ALA A 386 -21.89 18.43 38.94
CA ALA A 386 -21.73 17.15 39.63
C ALA A 386 -22.28 15.94 38.85
N ASP A 387 -22.31 16.01 37.51
CA ASP A 387 -22.83 14.97 36.62
C ASP A 387 -21.69 14.10 36.08
N LEU A 388 -21.06 13.33 36.98
CA LEU A 388 -19.93 12.44 36.66
C LEU A 388 -20.21 11.43 35.52
N PRO A 389 -21.41 10.84 35.39
CA PRO A 389 -21.73 9.98 34.24
C PRO A 389 -21.57 10.70 32.89
N LYS A 390 -21.97 11.97 32.79
CA LYS A 390 -21.76 12.74 31.55
C LYS A 390 -20.30 13.13 31.32
N VAL A 391 -19.51 13.33 32.38
CA VAL A 391 -18.06 13.49 32.28
C VAL A 391 -17.44 12.25 31.65
N ALA A 392 -17.73 11.06 32.20
CA ALA A 392 -17.23 9.79 31.68
C ALA A 392 -17.65 9.55 30.23
N LYS A 393 -18.89 9.90 29.86
CA LYS A 393 -19.37 9.81 28.48
C LYS A 393 -18.58 10.69 27.51
N ALA A 394 -18.30 11.94 27.88
CA ALA A 394 -17.53 12.85 27.02
C ALA A 394 -16.09 12.35 26.82
N LEU A 395 -15.41 11.95 27.90
CA LEU A 395 -14.03 11.47 27.85
C LEU A 395 -13.89 10.12 27.13
N SER A 396 -14.82 9.18 27.34
CA SER A 396 -14.81 7.90 26.62
C SER A 396 -15.03 8.07 25.11
N GLY A 397 -15.85 9.04 24.68
CA GLY A 397 -16.00 9.40 23.27
C GLY A 397 -14.69 9.90 22.65
N ALA A 398 -13.99 10.81 23.34
CA ALA A 398 -12.69 11.30 22.89
C ALA A 398 -11.63 10.19 22.82
N TYR A 399 -11.57 9.33 23.83
CA TYR A 399 -10.67 8.18 23.84
C TYR A 399 -10.97 7.19 22.71
N ALA A 400 -12.24 6.87 22.46
CA ALA A 400 -12.65 5.96 21.40
C ALA A 400 -12.27 6.51 20.01
N MET A 401 -12.47 7.81 19.78
CA MET A 401 -12.04 8.48 18.54
C MET A 401 -10.52 8.39 18.35
N LEU A 402 -9.76 8.70 19.41
CA LEU A 402 -8.30 8.62 19.38
C LEU A 402 -7.82 7.18 19.11
N ALA A 403 -8.40 6.18 19.78
CA ALA A 403 -8.05 4.77 19.59
C ALA A 403 -8.43 4.25 18.18
N ALA A 404 -9.58 4.65 17.64
CA ALA A 404 -9.98 4.34 16.27
C ALA A 404 -9.06 4.98 15.22
N GLY A 405 -8.28 6.00 15.59
CA GLY A 405 -7.24 6.58 14.75
C GLY A 405 -6.08 5.62 14.43
N ARG A 406 -5.83 4.58 15.24
CA ARG A 406 -4.69 3.66 15.07
C ARG A 406 -4.58 3.03 13.67
N SER A 407 -5.71 2.74 13.04
CA SER A 407 -5.76 2.14 11.70
C SER A 407 -5.81 3.17 10.57
N ARG A 408 -5.94 4.46 10.89
CA ARG A 408 -6.06 5.55 9.91
C ARG A 408 -4.73 6.32 9.84
N PRO A 409 -4.00 6.28 8.71
CA PRO A 409 -2.65 6.83 8.60
C PRO A 409 -2.57 8.35 8.84
N ASP A 410 -3.68 9.05 8.62
CA ASP A 410 -3.79 10.51 8.77
C ASP A 410 -4.44 10.97 10.08
N SER A 411 -4.81 10.06 10.97
CA SER A 411 -5.46 10.40 12.22
C SER A 411 -4.54 11.18 13.18
N LEU A 412 -5.16 11.81 14.18
CA LEU A 412 -4.47 12.46 15.28
C LEU A 412 -3.56 11.45 15.98
N TYR A 413 -4.04 10.23 16.21
CA TYR A 413 -3.24 9.17 16.83
C TYR A 413 -2.01 8.85 16.01
N ALA A 414 -2.15 8.55 14.72
CA ALA A 414 -1.03 8.17 13.86
C ALA A 414 0.03 9.28 13.75
N ARG A 415 -0.40 10.56 13.74
CA ARG A 415 0.51 11.71 13.74
C ARG A 415 1.25 11.86 15.07
N LEU A 416 0.56 11.75 16.19
CA LEU A 416 1.19 11.81 17.51
C LEU A 416 2.08 10.60 17.78
N ASP A 417 1.71 9.41 17.30
CA ASP A 417 2.45 8.16 17.50
C ASP A 417 3.78 8.17 16.74
N ARG A 418 3.79 8.70 15.51
CA ARG A 418 5.04 8.97 14.76
C ARG A 418 6.02 9.86 15.54
N ALA A 419 5.50 10.77 16.36
CA ALA A 419 6.30 11.65 17.22
C ALA A 419 6.57 11.05 18.63
N GLY A 420 6.06 9.85 18.94
CA GLY A 420 6.17 9.23 20.26
C GLY A 420 5.30 9.89 21.34
N LEU A 421 4.26 10.64 20.95
CA LEU A 421 3.43 11.46 21.82
C LEU A 421 2.02 10.91 22.07
N ALA A 422 1.58 9.88 21.33
CA ALA A 422 0.21 9.37 21.42
C ALA A 422 -0.08 8.64 22.75
N ALA A 423 0.86 7.81 23.22
CA ALA A 423 0.66 6.99 24.42
C ALA A 423 0.44 7.82 25.70
N PRO A 424 1.27 8.84 26.02
CA PRO A 424 1.05 9.68 27.20
C PRO A 424 -0.34 10.33 27.23
N LEU A 425 -0.82 10.84 26.08
CA LEU A 425 -2.13 11.46 25.97
C LEU A 425 -3.27 10.45 26.21
N ALA A 426 -3.16 9.26 25.60
CA ALA A 426 -4.13 8.19 25.77
C ALA A 426 -4.19 7.69 27.24
N ASP A 427 -3.03 7.50 27.88
CA ASP A 427 -2.95 7.06 29.27
C ASP A 427 -3.55 8.12 30.22
N ARG A 428 -3.30 9.40 29.96
CA ARG A 428 -3.89 10.48 30.76
C ARG A 428 -5.41 10.55 30.59
N LEU A 429 -5.92 10.42 29.37
CA LEU A 429 -7.37 10.35 29.11
C LEU A 429 -8.03 9.21 29.88
N LEU A 430 -7.42 8.01 29.87
CA LEU A 430 -7.90 6.86 30.62
C LEU A 430 -7.87 7.08 32.13
N ALA A 431 -6.80 7.70 32.65
CA ALA A 431 -6.69 8.00 34.08
C ALA A 431 -7.80 8.97 34.54
N VAL A 432 -8.11 10.00 33.76
CA VAL A 432 -9.21 10.93 34.10
C VAL A 432 -10.58 10.26 33.96
N LEU A 433 -10.75 9.39 32.97
CA LEU A 433 -11.95 8.58 32.80
C LEU A 433 -12.20 7.66 34.01
N ASP A 434 -11.16 7.01 34.53
CA ASP A 434 -11.23 6.14 35.71
C ASP A 434 -11.67 6.92 36.97
N LEU A 435 -11.11 8.12 37.16
CA LEU A 435 -11.53 9.04 38.22
C LEU A 435 -13.02 9.42 38.08
N ALA A 436 -13.49 9.68 36.87
CA ALA A 436 -14.88 10.08 36.61
C ALA A 436 -15.90 8.96 36.85
N ILE A 437 -15.47 7.68 36.80
CA ILE A 437 -16.34 6.53 37.08
C ILE A 437 -16.41 6.25 38.59
N THR A 438 -15.48 6.81 39.38
CA THR A 438 -15.41 6.61 40.82
C THR A 438 -16.30 7.62 41.59
N PRO A 439 -17.31 7.19 42.38
CA PRO A 439 -18.40 8.05 42.87
C PRO A 439 -18.05 9.18 43.86
N ALA A 440 -16.79 9.32 44.30
CA ALA A 440 -16.44 10.18 45.44
C ALA A 440 -15.33 11.22 45.14
N GLU A 441 -14.99 11.44 43.88
CA GLU A 441 -13.71 12.08 43.52
C GLU A 441 -13.82 13.33 42.63
N THR A 442 -14.89 14.12 42.75
CA THR A 442 -15.11 15.32 41.92
C THR A 442 -13.90 16.28 41.90
N ASP A 443 -13.27 16.54 43.05
CA ASP A 443 -12.09 17.40 43.14
C ASP A 443 -10.89 16.82 42.36
N ARG A 444 -10.72 15.50 42.40
CA ARG A 444 -9.64 14.82 41.65
C ARG A 444 -9.93 14.79 40.17
N VAL A 445 -11.20 14.74 39.76
CA VAL A 445 -11.58 14.86 38.33
C VAL A 445 -11.22 16.24 37.79
N VAL A 446 -11.42 17.33 38.56
CA VAL A 446 -10.99 18.69 38.18
C VAL A 446 -9.47 18.73 37.96
N VAL A 447 -8.69 18.29 38.95
CA VAL A 447 -7.22 18.21 38.85
C VAL A 447 -6.78 17.30 37.69
N GLY A 448 -7.53 16.23 37.46
CA GLY A 448 -7.38 15.31 36.34
C GLY A 448 -7.46 16.03 34.99
N LEU A 449 -8.55 16.77 34.78
CA LEU A 449 -8.84 17.53 33.56
C LEU A 449 -7.83 18.66 33.32
N ASP A 450 -7.39 19.37 34.36
CA ASP A 450 -6.38 20.42 34.21
C ASP A 450 -5.04 19.82 33.79
N GLY A 451 -4.62 18.70 34.39
CA GLY A 451 -3.42 18.00 33.93
C GLY A 451 -3.56 17.37 32.53
N LEU A 452 -4.77 17.06 32.07
CA LEU A 452 -5.01 16.64 30.68
C LEU A 452 -4.81 17.80 29.70
N ASP A 453 -5.26 18.99 30.05
CA ASP A 453 -5.07 20.19 29.24
C ASP A 453 -3.60 20.60 29.16
N ASP A 454 -2.87 20.56 30.28
CA ASP A 454 -1.43 20.82 30.31
C ASP A 454 -0.66 19.80 29.46
N LEU A 455 -1.04 18.52 29.55
CA LEU A 455 -0.47 17.48 28.70
C LEU A 455 -0.82 17.70 27.22
N TRP A 456 -2.03 18.13 26.91
CA TRP A 456 -2.44 18.39 25.54
C TRP A 456 -1.72 19.61 24.95
N ALA A 457 -1.56 20.68 25.72
CA ALA A 457 -0.77 21.84 25.35
C ALA A 457 0.70 21.49 25.11
N SER A 458 1.32 20.73 26.02
CA SER A 458 2.71 20.28 25.86
C SER A 458 2.89 19.29 24.71
N THR A 459 1.93 18.39 24.49
CA THR A 459 1.92 17.47 23.34
C THR A 459 1.89 18.22 22.02
N ARG A 460 1.06 19.27 21.90
CA ARG A 460 1.03 20.12 20.71
C ARG A 460 2.33 20.89 20.50
N ALA A 461 2.91 21.44 21.56
CA ALA A 461 4.19 22.14 21.48
C ALA A 461 5.33 21.18 21.08
N ALA A 462 5.36 19.98 21.65
CA ALA A 462 6.33 18.93 21.30
C ALA A 462 6.16 18.48 19.84
N TYR A 463 4.92 18.27 19.39
CA TYR A 463 4.65 17.94 17.99
C TYR A 463 5.13 19.04 17.05
N LEU A 464 4.83 20.31 17.34
CA LEU A 464 5.34 21.42 16.54
C LEU A 464 6.87 21.45 16.53
N ALA A 465 7.52 21.20 17.67
CA ALA A 465 8.98 21.11 17.77
C ALA A 465 9.57 19.98 16.90
N THR A 466 8.85 18.87 16.71
CA THR A 466 9.28 17.81 15.77
C THR A 466 9.25 18.29 14.32
N LEU A 467 8.35 19.21 13.97
CA LEU A 467 8.25 19.80 12.63
C LEU A 467 9.23 20.96 12.42
N THR A 468 9.52 21.75 13.47
CA THR A 468 10.34 22.97 13.41
C THR A 468 11.79 22.77 13.80
N ALA A 469 12.26 21.53 13.98
CA ALA A 469 13.62 21.25 14.46
C ALA A 469 14.74 21.98 13.68
N THR A 470 14.48 22.35 12.42
CA THR A 470 15.42 23.11 11.58
C THR A 470 14.84 24.40 10.98
N VAL A 471 13.56 24.73 11.20
CA VAL A 471 12.85 25.80 10.47
C VAL A 471 11.84 26.54 11.34
N ASP A 472 11.62 27.83 11.10
CA ASP A 472 10.68 28.64 11.88
C ASP A 472 9.21 28.32 11.56
N VAL A 473 8.90 28.07 10.28
CA VAL A 473 7.54 27.76 9.81
C VAL A 473 7.56 26.49 8.97
N PRO A 474 7.03 25.35 9.45
CA PRO A 474 7.18 24.09 8.75
C PRO A 474 6.21 23.98 7.57
N VAL A 475 6.64 23.31 6.50
CA VAL A 475 5.80 22.89 5.38
C VAL A 475 5.91 21.37 5.32
N SER A 476 4.82 20.69 5.68
CA SER A 476 4.78 19.23 5.69
C SER A 476 4.19 18.72 4.39
N VAL A 477 4.79 17.67 3.83
CA VAL A 477 4.33 17.03 2.59
C VAL A 477 4.16 15.54 2.87
N ASP A 478 2.91 15.11 2.94
CA ASP A 478 2.53 13.70 3.06
C ASP A 478 2.38 13.14 1.63
N VAL A 479 3.03 12.01 1.33
CA VAL A 479 2.83 11.32 0.04
C VAL A 479 1.64 10.38 0.19
N VAL A 480 0.55 10.66 -0.50
CA VAL A 480 -0.71 9.90 -0.42
C VAL A 480 -0.61 8.64 -1.28
N GLY A 481 -0.01 8.75 -2.46
CA GLY A 481 0.19 7.65 -3.38
C GLY A 481 1.20 7.99 -4.46
N ALA A 482 1.93 6.99 -4.92
CA ALA A 482 2.79 7.13 -6.08
C ALA A 482 2.76 5.82 -6.88
N THR A 483 2.72 5.94 -8.19
CA THR A 483 2.92 4.81 -9.10
C THR A 483 4.11 5.08 -10.00
N ASP A 484 4.72 4.03 -10.53
CA ASP A 484 5.63 4.16 -11.67
C ASP A 484 4.85 4.44 -12.96
N THR A 485 5.57 4.68 -14.06
CA THR A 485 4.99 4.94 -15.39
C THR A 485 4.15 3.82 -15.96
N LEU A 486 4.11 2.70 -15.26
CA LEU A 486 3.36 1.51 -15.62
C LEU A 486 2.16 1.27 -14.71
N GLY A 487 1.94 2.16 -13.75
CA GLY A 487 0.85 2.08 -12.79
C GLY A 487 1.12 1.20 -11.58
N ALA A 488 2.30 0.60 -11.43
CA ALA A 488 2.59 -0.20 -10.24
C ALA A 488 2.85 0.73 -9.04
N PRO A 489 2.29 0.42 -7.85
CA PRO A 489 2.47 1.24 -6.67
C PRO A 489 3.94 1.22 -6.22
N LEU A 490 4.48 2.40 -5.92
CA LEU A 490 5.84 2.55 -5.41
C LEU A 490 5.85 2.45 -3.88
N ALA A 491 6.87 1.78 -3.34
CA ALA A 491 7.13 1.82 -1.92
C ALA A 491 7.57 3.24 -1.52
N LEU A 492 6.81 3.88 -0.65
CA LEU A 492 7.06 5.23 -0.20
C LEU A 492 7.92 5.21 1.07
N LEU A 493 9.05 5.90 1.04
CA LEU A 493 9.77 6.22 2.26
C LEU A 493 9.04 7.31 3.05
N ALA A 494 9.20 7.30 4.36
CA ALA A 494 8.60 8.30 5.24
C ALA A 494 8.89 9.73 4.73
N PRO A 495 7.89 10.64 4.78
CA PRO A 495 8.04 11.98 4.26
C PRO A 495 9.21 12.71 4.94
N VAL A 496 9.91 13.55 4.16
CA VAL A 496 10.94 14.45 4.70
C VAL A 496 10.35 15.85 4.76
N ASP A 497 10.02 16.29 5.97
CA ASP A 497 9.54 17.64 6.22
C ASP A 497 10.60 18.69 5.84
N GLY A 498 10.12 19.86 5.38
CA GLY A 498 10.92 21.06 5.12
C GLY A 498 10.24 22.29 5.72
N GLY A 499 10.63 23.51 5.32
CA GLY A 499 9.95 24.71 5.80
C GLY A 499 10.60 26.04 5.44
N VAL A 500 10.12 27.09 6.06
CA VAL A 500 10.55 28.47 5.85
C VAL A 500 11.19 29.02 7.12
N ALA A 501 12.45 29.44 7.03
CA ALA A 501 13.14 30.18 8.09
C ALA A 501 12.88 31.69 7.91
N VAL A 502 12.33 32.34 8.93
CA VAL A 502 11.87 33.73 8.87
C VAL A 502 12.97 34.68 9.36
N THR A 503 13.52 35.45 8.43
CA THR A 503 14.63 36.37 8.72
C THR A 503 14.16 37.51 9.63
N GLY A 504 14.82 37.70 10.78
CA GLY A 504 14.54 38.80 11.70
C GLY A 504 13.54 38.47 12.82
N ALA A 505 13.00 37.25 12.88
CA ALA A 505 12.37 36.76 14.09
C ALA A 505 13.46 36.53 15.14
N ALA A 506 13.42 37.24 16.27
CA ALA A 506 14.26 36.90 17.40
C ALA A 506 13.93 35.45 17.79
N PRO A 507 14.92 34.54 17.93
CA PRO A 507 14.65 33.17 18.31
C PRO A 507 13.85 33.19 19.60
N ALA A 508 12.65 32.59 19.59
CA ALA A 508 11.84 32.45 20.78
C ALA A 508 12.71 31.75 21.83
N ALA A 509 13.05 32.46 22.90
CA ALA A 509 14.03 32.02 23.88
C ALA A 509 13.52 30.76 24.61
N GLY A 510 13.89 29.59 24.11
CA GLY A 510 13.56 28.30 24.70
C GLY A 510 14.54 27.23 24.23
N GLY A 511 15.57 26.97 25.04
CA GLY A 511 16.34 25.71 25.02
C GLY A 511 17.34 25.53 23.88
N ARG A 512 18.52 26.16 23.99
CA ARG A 512 19.66 25.92 23.09
C ARG A 512 20.31 24.56 23.42
N ALA A 513 20.01 23.51 22.66
CA ALA A 513 20.92 22.38 22.44
C ALA A 513 21.83 22.72 21.24
N GLY A 514 23.12 22.42 21.36
CA GLY A 514 24.20 22.97 20.51
C GLY A 514 24.01 22.77 19.01
N SER A 515 24.29 23.82 18.23
CA SER A 515 24.40 23.75 16.76
C SER A 515 25.52 22.79 16.35
N PRO A 516 25.27 21.84 15.43
CA PRO A 516 26.34 21.22 14.66
C PRO A 516 26.82 22.19 13.57
N ALA A 517 28.12 22.17 13.30
CA ALA A 517 28.75 22.91 12.21
C ALA A 517 28.20 22.45 10.83
N PRO A 518 28.20 23.33 9.81
CA PRO A 518 27.73 22.96 8.47
C PRO A 518 28.55 21.80 7.88
N PRO A 519 27.92 20.88 7.13
CA PRO A 519 28.64 19.76 6.53
C PRO A 519 29.57 20.26 5.42
N THR A 520 30.87 20.09 5.63
CA THR A 520 31.86 20.14 4.57
C THR A 520 31.66 18.92 3.67
N VAL A 521 31.38 19.15 2.39
CA VAL A 521 31.31 18.10 1.35
C VAL A 521 32.69 17.45 1.21
N PRO A 522 32.85 16.12 1.41
CA PRO A 522 34.12 15.47 1.12
C PRO A 522 34.19 15.03 -0.35
N PRO A 523 35.37 15.12 -0.99
CA PRO A 523 35.56 14.57 -2.32
C PRO A 523 35.59 13.04 -2.30
N GLU A 524 35.17 12.48 -3.41
CA GLU A 524 35.13 11.08 -3.78
C GLU A 524 36.52 10.40 -3.69
N VAL A 525 36.51 9.09 -3.39
CA VAL A 525 37.46 8.00 -3.78
C VAL A 525 38.06 7.16 -2.62
N ALA A 526 37.86 5.84 -2.81
CA ALA A 526 38.64 4.65 -2.44
C ALA A 526 38.49 3.95 -1.07
N THR A 527 38.14 2.66 -1.22
CA THR A 527 38.23 1.50 -0.31
C THR A 527 39.51 1.38 0.52
N ALA A 528 39.37 1.07 1.81
CA ALA A 528 40.13 0.03 2.53
C ALA A 528 39.55 -0.22 3.94
N ALA A 529 39.63 -1.48 4.38
CA ALA A 529 39.12 -2.01 5.64
C ALA A 529 40.01 -1.74 6.87
N ALA A 530 39.42 -1.67 8.06
CA ALA A 530 39.81 -2.35 9.31
C ALA A 530 39.19 -1.63 10.52
N GLY A 531 38.71 -2.41 11.49
CA GLY A 531 37.85 -1.95 12.58
C GLY A 531 38.57 -1.30 13.77
N ALA A 532 37.75 -0.69 14.63
CA ALA A 532 38.08 -0.44 16.03
C ALA A 532 36.78 -0.23 16.83
N THR A 533 36.74 -0.85 18.01
CA THR A 533 35.71 -0.81 19.04
C THR A 533 35.70 0.53 19.79
N VAL A 534 34.51 1.01 20.17
CA VAL A 534 34.31 2.20 21.03
C VAL A 534 33.75 1.75 22.40
N PRO A 535 34.29 2.23 23.54
CA PRO A 535 33.81 1.89 24.87
C PRO A 535 32.56 2.68 25.29
N ALA A 536 31.69 2.02 26.06
CA ALA A 536 30.50 2.60 26.67
C ALA A 536 30.86 3.57 27.80
N VAL A 537 30.31 4.79 27.75
CA VAL A 537 30.36 5.79 28.83
C VAL A 537 29.20 5.52 29.78
N VAL A 538 29.52 5.15 31.02
CA VAL A 538 28.59 5.03 32.14
C VAL A 538 28.53 6.39 32.85
N ILE A 539 27.35 7.01 32.88
CA ILE A 539 27.09 8.21 33.67
C ILE A 539 26.42 7.78 34.98
N THR A 540 27.17 7.82 36.08
CA THR A 540 26.67 7.69 37.45
C THR A 540 26.29 9.05 38.00
N GLY A 541 24.99 9.29 38.17
CA GLY A 541 24.46 10.44 38.91
C GLY A 541 23.94 9.98 40.27
N THR A 542 24.60 10.41 41.34
CA THR A 542 24.16 10.27 42.73
C THR A 542 23.26 11.44 43.13
N PHE A 543 22.16 11.17 43.84
CA PHE A 543 21.38 12.18 44.57
C PHE A 543 21.30 11.79 46.06
N PRO A 544 21.24 12.78 46.97
CA PRO A 544 21.43 12.57 48.40
C PRO A 544 20.17 12.06 49.10
N ALA A 545 20.40 11.19 50.08
CA ALA A 545 19.41 10.63 50.97
C ALA A 545 18.89 11.67 51.98
N ALA A 546 17.56 11.77 52.10
CA ALA A 546 16.89 12.31 53.29
C ALA A 546 16.22 11.14 54.02
N GLY A 547 16.60 10.97 55.29
CA GLY A 547 16.25 9.84 56.12
C GLY A 547 14.80 9.81 56.61
N GLY A 548 14.35 8.59 56.92
CA GLY A 548 13.07 8.32 57.57
C GLY A 548 12.90 6.82 57.68
N GLY A 549 13.47 6.23 58.74
CA GLY A 549 13.44 4.79 58.96
C GLY A 549 12.06 4.31 59.43
N VAL A 550 11.56 3.23 58.82
CA VAL A 550 10.62 2.29 59.44
C VAL A 550 10.95 0.88 58.93
N ARG A 551 11.19 -0.04 59.88
CA ARG A 551 11.33 -1.49 59.66
C ARG A 551 10.00 -2.05 59.11
N GLY A 552 10.08 -2.85 58.05
CA GLY A 552 8.94 -3.67 57.61
C GLY A 552 9.26 -4.54 56.39
N SER A 553 9.44 -5.83 56.65
CA SER A 553 9.24 -7.00 55.77
C SER A 553 8.89 -6.77 54.29
N ALA A 554 9.73 -7.29 53.40
CA ALA A 554 9.47 -7.47 51.98
C ALA A 554 8.33 -8.49 51.71
N PRO A 555 7.52 -8.25 50.68
CA PRO A 555 6.98 -9.33 49.86
C PRO A 555 7.34 -9.18 48.38
N ALA A 556 7.23 -10.32 47.70
CA ALA A 556 7.69 -10.64 46.37
C ALA A 556 7.05 -9.82 45.23
N ALA A 557 7.78 -9.76 44.12
CA ALA A 557 7.35 -9.20 42.84
C ALA A 557 6.02 -9.80 42.36
N ALA A 558 4.98 -8.98 42.28
CA ALA A 558 3.74 -9.30 41.60
C ALA A 558 3.78 -8.70 40.19
N ALA A 559 3.85 -9.58 39.18
CA ALA A 559 3.59 -9.23 37.79
C ALA A 559 2.14 -8.75 37.66
N SER A 560 1.95 -7.51 37.20
CA SER A 560 0.63 -6.93 36.92
C SER A 560 -0.03 -7.65 35.75
N ARG A 561 -0.95 -8.57 36.06
CA ARG A 561 -1.95 -9.04 35.09
C ARG A 561 -3.14 -8.09 35.16
N PHE A 562 -3.45 -7.44 34.05
CA PHE A 562 -4.70 -6.70 33.87
C PHE A 562 -5.90 -7.64 34.09
N PRO A 563 -6.94 -7.24 34.84
CA PRO A 563 -8.12 -8.07 35.01
C PRO A 563 -8.97 -8.02 33.73
N THR A 564 -9.00 -9.13 33.00
CA THR A 564 -9.83 -9.39 31.81
C THR A 564 -11.31 -9.04 32.03
N SER A 565 -11.78 -9.00 33.28
CA SER A 565 -13.15 -8.63 33.64
C SER A 565 -13.53 -7.19 33.30
N VAL A 566 -12.61 -6.22 33.33
CA VAL A 566 -12.92 -4.81 33.01
C VAL A 566 -13.17 -4.62 31.51
N VAL A 567 -12.39 -5.31 30.67
CA VAL A 567 -12.54 -5.29 29.21
C VAL A 567 -13.86 -5.94 28.79
N VAL A 568 -14.27 -7.02 29.45
CA VAL A 568 -15.55 -7.71 29.16
C VAL A 568 -16.76 -6.86 29.55
N VAL A 569 -16.70 -6.15 30.69
CA VAL A 569 -17.80 -5.26 31.12
C VAL A 569 -17.97 -4.07 30.19
N LEU A 570 -16.86 -3.47 29.71
CA LEU A 570 -16.91 -2.37 28.75
C LEU A 570 -17.41 -2.82 27.36
N ALA A 571 -17.01 -4.01 26.89
CA ALA A 571 -17.51 -4.57 25.65
C ALA A 571 -19.02 -4.89 25.72
N ALA A 572 -19.48 -5.44 26.86
CA ALA A 572 -20.90 -5.74 27.07
C ALA A 572 -21.77 -4.47 27.13
N ALA A 573 -21.30 -3.41 27.79
CA ALA A 573 -21.99 -2.12 27.84
C ALA A 573 -22.09 -1.44 26.46
N PHE A 574 -21.04 -1.57 25.63
CA PHE A 574 -21.02 -1.04 24.27
C PHE A 574 -22.02 -1.77 23.35
N VAL A 575 -22.05 -3.10 23.39
CA VAL A 575 -23.01 -3.91 22.61
C VAL A 575 -24.45 -3.64 23.04
N ALA A 576 -24.71 -3.50 24.34
CA ALA A 576 -26.04 -3.14 24.85
C ALA A 576 -26.49 -1.74 24.38
N GLY A 577 -25.56 -0.77 24.31
CA GLY A 577 -25.84 0.58 23.80
C GLY A 577 -26.24 0.58 22.32
N ILE A 578 -25.53 -0.17 21.47
CA ILE A 578 -25.85 -0.30 20.04
C ILE A 578 -27.23 -0.95 19.85
N ALA A 579 -27.53 -2.01 20.61
CA ALA A 579 -28.82 -2.69 20.54
C ALA A 579 -29.99 -1.77 20.96
N ALA A 580 -29.80 -0.93 21.97
CA ALA A 580 -30.81 0.04 22.41
C ALA A 580 -31.08 1.13 21.36
N VAL A 581 -30.05 1.63 20.69
CA VAL A 581 -30.20 2.63 19.60
C VAL A 581 -30.89 2.01 18.38
N ALA A 582 -30.50 0.79 17.99
CA ALA A 582 -31.14 0.08 16.88
C ALA A 582 -32.61 -0.26 17.16
N TRP A 583 -32.95 -0.58 18.42
CA TRP A 583 -34.33 -0.82 18.85
C TRP A 583 -35.16 0.48 18.85
N ALA A 584 -34.60 1.58 19.35
CA ALA A 584 -35.25 2.89 19.31
C ALA A 584 -35.50 3.38 17.86
N ALA A 585 -34.54 3.16 16.95
CA ALA A 585 -34.69 3.49 15.54
C ALA A 585 -35.76 2.64 14.82
N ARG A 586 -36.03 1.40 15.27
CA ARG A 586 -37.14 0.58 14.77
C ARG A 586 -38.50 1.00 15.31
N GLN A 587 -38.55 1.60 16.49
CA GLN A 587 -39.79 2.09 17.12
C GLN A 587 -40.25 3.43 16.54
N ALA A 588 -39.31 4.25 16.07
CA ALA A 588 -39.61 5.43 15.28
C ALA A 588 -40.03 4.97 13.87
N GLY A 589 -41.30 4.64 13.70
CA GLY A 589 -41.89 4.36 12.38
C GLY A 589 -41.60 5.50 11.39
N PRO A 590 -41.69 5.23 10.07
CA PRO A 590 -41.39 6.24 9.06
C PRO A 590 -42.27 7.48 9.29
N PRO A 591 -41.72 8.69 9.08
CA PRO A 591 -42.51 9.92 9.22
C PRO A 591 -43.68 9.85 8.26
N GLU A 592 -44.90 9.97 8.78
CA GLU A 592 -46.11 10.10 7.97
C GLU A 592 -45.98 11.38 7.13
N GLY A 593 -45.86 11.18 5.81
CA GLY A 593 -45.93 12.21 4.78
C GLY A 593 -47.22 12.07 3.99
#